data_AF-A0A238F810-F1
#
_entry.id   AF-A0A238F810-F1
#
_cell.length_a   1.000
_cell.length_b   1.000
_cell.length_c   1.000
_cell.angle_alpha   90.00
_cell.angle_beta   90.00
_cell.angle_gamma   90.00
#
_symmetry.space_group_name_H-M   'P 1'
#
loop_
_entity.id
_entity.type
_entity.pdbx_description
1 polymer ?
#
loop_
_entity_poly.entity_id
_entity_poly.type
_entity_poly.pdbx_seq_one_letter_code
_entity_poly.pdbx_strand_id
1 'polypeptide(L)'
;MAPHPLANALLDVGVNLVVPQLKRIINNSAKDHKARPPPQPASSPASSPYPPPNQDAGASSTVNCLNDGAQQSAGRLHNCGTKWQATGVLHCGNLTREGQKVCIKECYTGRLGPEGTHGGSGNSRQRIEFLSWPPSEPGQVHLYQWRYHLEAFDYDYPSSGAFFTFMQLLTRDQRDGPPAIFRLDLVGREVRAQCHYGTPQGQPRGKWAVPLSEFEGKTMDHVLRVKYGQAGYIHYRVTDAETGKVVIEFDMDGIDVAAKATVKCGMYRNTVCGPAAFAVGDFRFKRVA
;
A
#
# COMPACT_ATOMS: atom_id res chain seq x y z
N MET A 1 37.79 23.50 45.77
CA MET A 1 37.41 22.18 45.23
C MET A 1 37.43 22.29 43.72
N ALA A 2 38.45 21.74 43.09
CA ALA A 2 38.66 21.77 41.65
C ALA A 2 38.26 20.42 41.04
N PRO A 3 37.71 20.38 39.81
CA PRO A 3 37.40 19.13 39.12
C PRO A 3 38.66 18.51 38.50
N HIS A 4 38.79 17.19 38.64
CA HIS A 4 39.89 16.39 38.10
C HIS A 4 39.51 15.79 36.74
N PRO A 5 40.43 15.75 35.76
CA PRO A 5 40.17 15.26 34.40
C PRO A 5 40.51 13.77 34.25
N LEU A 6 39.94 13.11 33.24
CA LEU A 6 40.58 12.04 32.46
C LEU A 6 39.69 11.66 31.26
N ALA A 7 40.15 12.10 30.09
CA ALA A 7 39.73 11.63 28.78
C ALA A 7 40.82 10.71 28.21
N ASN A 8 40.37 9.75 27.39
CA ASN A 8 41.11 8.90 26.44
C ASN A 8 42.01 7.78 27.01
N ALA A 9 41.69 6.52 26.73
CA ALA A 9 42.15 5.80 25.51
C ALA A 9 41.95 4.27 25.64
N LEU A 10 42.04 3.60 24.48
CA LEU A 10 42.08 2.17 24.16
C LEU A 10 40.72 1.54 23.76
N LEU A 11 40.44 1.34 22.46
CA LEU A 11 40.94 0.29 21.54
C LEU A 11 40.24 -1.05 21.86
N ASP A 12 39.77 -1.92 20.97
CA ASP A 12 39.90 -2.14 19.53
C ASP A 12 38.97 -3.33 19.23
N VAL A 13 38.01 -3.27 18.30
CA VAL A 13 37.58 -4.42 17.47
C VAL A 13 36.83 -3.85 16.27
N GLY A 14 37.53 -3.82 15.13
CA GLY A 14 36.96 -3.42 13.84
C GLY A 14 35.98 -4.45 13.27
N VAL A 15 35.00 -3.95 12.52
CA VAL A 15 34.46 -4.67 11.36
C VAL A 15 34.23 -3.66 10.24
N ASN A 16 34.86 -3.96 9.11
CA ASN A 16 34.87 -3.22 7.86
C ASN A 16 33.45 -2.99 7.30
N LEU A 17 33.11 -1.74 7.01
CA LEU A 17 32.06 -1.39 6.05
C LEU A 17 32.72 -0.70 4.86
N VAL A 18 32.90 -1.48 3.80
CA VAL A 18 33.31 -1.02 2.48
C VAL A 18 32.19 -0.17 1.90
N VAL A 19 32.45 1.14 1.74
CA VAL A 19 31.62 2.05 0.95
C VAL A 19 32.33 2.29 -0.38
N PRO A 20 31.80 1.87 -1.54
CA PRO A 20 32.33 2.32 -2.81
C PRO A 20 31.98 3.79 -3.04
N GLN A 21 33.02 4.61 -3.15
CA GLN A 21 32.96 6.00 -3.57
C GLN A 21 32.36 6.12 -4.98
N LEU A 22 31.26 6.86 -5.13
CA LEU A 22 30.82 7.38 -6.42
C LEU A 22 31.68 8.61 -6.77
N LYS A 23 32.78 8.40 -7.48
CA LYS A 23 33.54 9.47 -8.13
C LYS A 23 32.79 9.98 -9.35
N ARG A 24 32.27 11.19 -9.21
CA ARG A 24 32.30 12.32 -10.16
C ARG A 24 32.91 11.98 -11.53
N ILE A 25 32.06 11.87 -12.56
CA ILE A 25 32.45 12.09 -13.95
C ILE A 25 31.71 13.36 -14.42
N ILE A 26 32.50 14.41 -14.60
CA ILE A 26 32.11 15.67 -15.23
C ILE A 26 32.83 15.71 -16.58
N ASN A 27 32.07 16.12 -17.61
CA ASN A 27 32.47 16.57 -18.95
C ASN A 27 32.95 15.53 -19.98
N ASN A 28 32.10 15.29 -20.99
CA ASN A 28 32.31 15.81 -22.35
C ASN A 28 31.11 15.46 -23.24
N SER A 29 30.37 16.47 -23.71
CA SER A 29 29.93 16.53 -25.11
C SER A 29 29.30 17.89 -25.40
N ALA A 30 30.02 18.70 -26.19
CA ALA A 30 29.45 19.82 -26.90
C ALA A 30 29.35 19.43 -28.38
N LYS A 31 28.27 19.90 -29.02
CA LYS A 31 27.89 19.79 -30.45
C LYS A 31 27.03 18.59 -30.84
N ASP A 32 25.72 18.81 -30.87
CA ASP A 32 24.97 18.93 -32.15
C ASP A 32 23.53 19.38 -31.88
N HIS A 33 23.22 20.64 -32.18
CA HIS A 33 21.86 21.16 -32.20
C HIS A 33 21.20 20.79 -33.52
N LYS A 34 20.44 19.68 -33.53
CA LYS A 34 19.46 19.39 -34.57
C LYS A 34 18.06 19.76 -34.04
N ALA A 35 17.36 20.63 -34.77
CA ALA A 35 16.04 21.12 -34.40
C ALA A 35 15.05 19.96 -34.14
N ARG A 36 14.34 20.03 -33.01
CA ARG A 36 13.34 19.04 -32.61
C ARG A 36 12.11 19.16 -33.53
N PRO A 37 11.65 18.08 -34.18
CA PRO A 37 10.41 18.12 -34.94
C PRO A 37 9.21 18.40 -34.00
N PRO A 38 8.16 19.07 -34.51
CA PRO A 38 6.97 19.41 -33.72
C PRO A 38 6.29 18.13 -33.19
N PRO A 39 5.64 18.20 -32.00
CA PRO A 39 4.97 17.05 -31.41
C PRO A 39 3.87 16.56 -32.36
N GLN A 40 3.89 15.26 -32.65
CA GLN A 40 2.81 14.61 -33.38
C GLN A 40 1.50 14.74 -32.57
N PRO A 41 0.36 14.95 -33.24
CA PRO A 41 -0.94 14.94 -32.59
C PRO A 41 -1.16 13.61 -31.87
N ALA A 42 -1.71 13.69 -30.65
CA ALA A 42 -1.97 12.53 -29.81
C ALA A 42 -2.76 11.46 -30.58
N SER A 43 -2.15 10.29 -30.76
CA SER A 43 -2.86 9.11 -31.21
C SER A 43 -3.93 8.73 -30.18
N SER A 44 -5.08 8.29 -30.68
CA SER A 44 -6.22 7.81 -29.89
C SER A 44 -5.80 6.84 -28.78
N PRO A 45 -6.53 6.77 -27.64
CA PRO A 45 -6.14 5.94 -26.52
C PRO A 45 -6.01 4.48 -26.98
N ALA A 46 -4.84 3.89 -26.71
CA ALA A 46 -4.62 2.46 -26.86
C ALA A 46 -5.72 1.71 -26.10
N SER A 47 -6.30 0.70 -26.74
CA SER A 47 -7.22 -0.27 -26.14
C SER A 47 -6.72 -0.71 -24.77
N SER A 48 -7.59 -0.64 -23.75
CA SER A 48 -7.29 -1.10 -22.39
C SER A 48 -6.62 -2.49 -22.44
N PRO A 49 -5.51 -2.72 -21.73
CA PRO A 49 -4.88 -4.03 -21.64
C PRO A 49 -5.74 -5.04 -20.86
N TYR A 50 -6.88 -4.59 -20.31
CA TYR A 50 -7.85 -5.45 -19.65
C TYR A 50 -9.00 -5.75 -20.61
N PRO A 51 -9.45 -7.02 -20.70
CA PRO A 51 -10.68 -7.32 -21.39
C PRO A 51 -11.83 -6.48 -20.81
N PRO A 52 -12.80 -6.05 -21.64
CA PRO A 52 -14.00 -5.40 -21.13
C PRO A 52 -14.65 -6.29 -20.06
N PRO A 53 -15.22 -5.73 -18.99
CA PRO A 53 -15.89 -6.51 -17.96
C PRO A 53 -16.96 -7.40 -18.63
N ASN A 54 -16.83 -8.72 -18.48
CA ASN A 54 -17.78 -9.68 -19.01
C ASN A 54 -19.10 -9.48 -18.27
N GLN A 55 -20.12 -8.99 -18.98
CA GLN A 55 -21.49 -8.97 -18.48
C GLN A 55 -22.06 -10.39 -18.64
N ASP A 56 -21.81 -11.26 -17.66
CA ASP A 56 -22.48 -12.55 -17.64
C ASP A 56 -23.99 -12.35 -17.44
N ALA A 57 -24.76 -12.86 -18.40
CA ALA A 57 -26.21 -12.90 -18.37
C ALA A 57 -26.67 -13.82 -17.23
N GLY A 58 -27.09 -13.25 -16.09
CA GLY A 58 -27.73 -14.05 -15.03
C GLY A 58 -27.89 -13.39 -13.66
N ALA A 59 -27.14 -12.34 -13.34
CA ALA A 59 -27.39 -11.54 -12.14
C ALA A 59 -27.07 -10.07 -12.43
N SER A 60 -28.12 -9.24 -12.55
CA SER A 60 -27.99 -7.79 -12.64
C SER A 60 -27.53 -7.24 -11.28
N SER A 61 -26.24 -7.42 -10.97
CA SER A 61 -25.58 -6.51 -10.04
C SER A 61 -25.28 -5.25 -10.84
N THR A 62 -25.89 -4.14 -10.46
CA THR A 62 -25.58 -2.83 -11.04
C THR A 62 -24.13 -2.50 -10.72
N VAL A 63 -23.23 -2.84 -11.64
CA VAL A 63 -21.83 -2.44 -11.61
C VAL A 63 -21.82 -0.92 -11.73
N ASN A 64 -21.60 -0.24 -10.60
CA ASN A 64 -21.56 1.22 -10.57
C ASN A 64 -20.10 1.67 -10.66
N CYS A 65 -19.76 2.44 -11.70
CA CYS A 65 -18.45 3.05 -11.83
C CYS A 65 -18.33 4.24 -10.87
N LEU A 66 -17.44 4.13 -9.89
CA LEU A 66 -17.14 5.22 -8.94
C LEU A 66 -16.03 6.14 -9.45
N ASN A 67 -15.09 5.59 -10.23
CA ASN A 67 -14.07 6.36 -10.94
C ASN A 67 -13.69 5.64 -12.24
N ASP A 68 -13.62 6.36 -13.35
CA ASP A 68 -13.24 5.83 -14.66
C ASP A 68 -11.73 5.91 -14.93
N GLY A 69 -10.97 6.51 -14.02
CA GLY A 69 -9.52 6.71 -14.16
C GLY A 69 -9.12 7.89 -15.05
N ALA A 70 -10.07 8.64 -15.61
CA ALA A 70 -9.76 9.83 -16.42
C ALA A 70 -9.21 10.99 -15.57
N GLN A 71 -9.64 11.05 -14.29
CA GLN A 71 -9.16 12.02 -13.31
C GLN A 71 -9.12 11.41 -11.90
N GLN A 72 -8.44 12.09 -10.98
CA GLN A 72 -8.53 11.75 -9.57
C GLN A 72 -9.92 12.11 -9.04
N SER A 73 -10.59 11.14 -8.43
CA SER A 73 -11.87 11.33 -7.73
C SER A 73 -11.80 10.83 -6.29
N ALA A 74 -12.73 11.30 -5.48
CA ALA A 74 -12.87 10.85 -4.10
C ALA A 74 -14.34 10.90 -3.66
N GLY A 75 -14.67 10.13 -2.65
CA GLY A 75 -16.04 10.07 -2.12
C GLY A 75 -16.14 9.39 -0.77
N ARG A 76 -17.36 9.03 -0.40
CA ARG A 76 -17.70 8.27 0.80
C ARG A 76 -18.56 7.08 0.40
N LEU A 77 -18.27 5.93 0.98
CA LEU A 77 -19.17 4.77 0.93
C LEU A 77 -20.29 5.02 1.95
N HIS A 78 -21.53 5.13 1.47
CA HIS A 78 -22.70 5.50 2.29
C HIS A 78 -22.54 6.88 3.00
N ASN A 79 -23.58 7.35 3.69
CA ASN A 79 -23.60 8.71 4.24
C ASN A 79 -22.57 8.97 5.35
N CYS A 80 -22.13 7.93 6.07
CA CYS A 80 -21.18 8.04 7.20
C CYS A 80 -20.01 7.05 7.11
N GLY A 81 -19.85 6.33 6.01
CA GLY A 81 -18.89 5.22 5.94
C GLY A 81 -17.50 5.62 5.47
N THR A 82 -16.72 4.59 5.12
CA THR A 82 -15.33 4.67 4.66
C THR A 82 -15.19 5.67 3.52
N LYS A 83 -14.22 6.59 3.63
CA LYS A 83 -13.90 7.49 2.51
C LYS A 83 -13.06 6.73 1.49
N TRP A 84 -13.14 7.12 0.23
CA TRP A 84 -12.29 6.54 -0.82
C TRP A 84 -11.67 7.65 -1.68
N GLN A 85 -10.55 7.32 -2.31
CA GLN A 85 -9.89 8.12 -3.34
C GLN A 85 -9.35 7.21 -4.43
N ALA A 86 -9.47 7.61 -5.68
CA ALA A 86 -9.05 6.82 -6.83
C ALA A 86 -8.44 7.71 -7.91
N THR A 87 -7.32 7.28 -8.49
CA THR A 87 -6.77 7.80 -9.75
C THR A 87 -6.90 6.80 -10.89
N GLY A 88 -7.22 5.54 -10.59
CA GLY A 88 -7.51 4.49 -11.57
C GLY A 88 -8.99 4.12 -11.61
N VAL A 89 -9.32 3.06 -12.32
CA VAL A 89 -10.70 2.61 -12.47
C VAL A 89 -11.17 1.95 -11.17
N LEU A 90 -12.31 2.38 -10.65
CA LEU A 90 -12.92 1.83 -9.43
C LEU A 90 -14.41 1.57 -9.67
N HIS A 91 -14.84 0.33 -9.45
CA HIS A 91 -16.23 -0.08 -9.52
C HIS A 91 -16.74 -0.59 -8.17
N CYS A 92 -18.03 -0.40 -7.93
CA CYS A 92 -18.80 -1.16 -6.96
C CYS A 92 -19.30 -2.45 -7.63
N GLY A 93 -19.02 -3.59 -7.03
CA GLY A 93 -19.25 -4.92 -7.59
C GLY A 93 -17.94 -5.69 -7.80
N ASN A 94 -18.08 -7.01 -7.95
CA ASN A 94 -16.95 -7.88 -8.26
C ASN A 94 -16.75 -7.98 -9.79
N LEU A 95 -15.65 -7.38 -10.27
CA LEU A 95 -15.23 -7.44 -11.67
C LEU A 95 -13.86 -8.11 -11.83
N THR A 96 -13.49 -9.01 -10.93
CA THR A 96 -12.24 -9.77 -11.08
C THR A 96 -12.30 -10.71 -12.29
N ARG A 97 -11.14 -11.16 -12.78
CA ARG A 97 -11.05 -12.13 -13.87
C ARG A 97 -11.87 -13.39 -13.59
N GLU A 98 -12.40 -13.99 -14.66
CA GLU A 98 -13.09 -15.27 -14.62
C GLU A 98 -12.20 -16.36 -14.00
N GLY A 99 -12.82 -17.29 -13.26
CA GLY A 99 -12.12 -18.37 -12.56
C GLY A 99 -11.48 -17.96 -11.23
N GLN A 100 -11.45 -16.67 -10.88
CA GLN A 100 -10.99 -16.23 -9.55
C GLN A 100 -12.13 -16.27 -8.53
N LYS A 101 -11.92 -17.04 -7.46
CA LYS A 101 -12.86 -17.13 -6.34
C LYS A 101 -12.63 -15.96 -5.38
N VAL A 102 -13.49 -14.94 -5.46
CA VAL A 102 -13.45 -13.76 -4.57
C VAL A 102 -14.52 -13.88 -3.50
N CYS A 103 -14.10 -13.94 -2.24
CA CYS A 103 -14.96 -14.12 -1.07
C CYS A 103 -15.27 -12.77 -0.38
N ILE A 104 -15.73 -11.75 -1.12
CA ILE A 104 -16.02 -10.40 -0.60
C ILE A 104 -17.49 -10.06 -0.87
N LYS A 105 -18.27 -9.76 0.17
CA LYS A 105 -19.72 -9.52 0.02
C LYS A 105 -20.00 -8.11 -0.51
N GLU A 106 -19.48 -7.09 0.17
CA GLU A 106 -19.53 -5.69 -0.25
C GLU A 106 -18.28 -5.37 -1.06
N CYS A 107 -18.23 -5.85 -2.30
CA CYS A 107 -17.04 -5.83 -3.13
C CYS A 107 -16.86 -4.54 -3.93
N TYR A 108 -15.63 -4.04 -3.98
CA TYR A 108 -15.18 -2.98 -4.86
C TYR A 108 -13.96 -3.45 -5.64
N THR A 109 -14.01 -3.39 -6.97
CA THR A 109 -12.89 -3.79 -7.84
C THR A 109 -12.15 -2.58 -8.35
N GLY A 110 -10.84 -2.54 -8.11
CA GLY A 110 -9.94 -1.50 -8.55
C GLY A 110 -8.97 -2.00 -9.63
N ARG A 111 -8.72 -1.15 -10.64
CA ARG A 111 -7.68 -1.38 -11.66
C ARG A 111 -6.81 -0.13 -11.81
N LEU A 112 -5.49 -0.33 -11.74
CA LEU A 112 -4.49 0.70 -11.98
C LEU A 112 -3.79 0.40 -13.31
N GLY A 113 -3.86 1.34 -14.25
CA GLY A 113 -3.32 1.17 -15.60
C GLY A 113 -1.79 1.36 -15.72
N PRO A 114 -1.24 1.17 -16.93
CA PRO A 114 0.17 1.44 -17.24
C PRO A 114 0.51 2.95 -17.24
N GLU A 115 1.79 3.28 -17.44
CA GLU A 115 2.30 4.67 -17.49
C GLU A 115 1.46 5.56 -18.41
N GLY A 116 1.21 6.81 -17.99
CA GLY A 116 0.42 7.77 -18.77
C GLY A 116 -1.08 7.82 -18.46
N THR A 117 -1.63 6.84 -17.72
CA THR A 117 -3.03 6.86 -17.23
C THR A 117 -3.20 7.70 -15.94
N HIS A 118 -2.37 8.72 -15.77
CA HIS A 118 -2.39 9.59 -14.60
C HIS A 118 -3.57 10.54 -14.72
N GLY A 119 -4.65 10.27 -14.00
CA GLY A 119 -5.82 11.16 -13.92
C GLY A 119 -5.49 12.55 -13.38
N GLY A 120 -4.85 13.40 -14.18
CA GLY A 120 -4.62 14.83 -13.98
C GLY A 120 -3.50 15.22 -13.01
N SER A 121 -2.99 14.34 -12.15
CA SER A 121 -1.87 14.68 -11.28
C SER A 121 -0.55 14.45 -12.02
N GLY A 122 0.23 15.51 -12.31
CA GLY A 122 1.56 15.42 -12.93
C GLY A 122 2.63 14.67 -12.11
N ASN A 123 2.24 13.80 -11.18
CA ASN A 123 3.10 12.87 -10.47
C ASN A 123 2.77 11.43 -10.90
N SER A 124 3.79 10.57 -10.91
CA SER A 124 3.69 9.16 -11.29
C SER A 124 2.86 8.29 -10.34
N ARG A 125 2.19 8.88 -9.32
CA ARG A 125 1.52 8.12 -8.27
C ARG A 125 0.14 7.66 -8.72
N GLN A 126 -0.14 6.39 -8.49
CA GLN A 126 -1.46 5.81 -8.71
C GLN A 126 -2.00 5.26 -7.40
N ARG A 127 -3.29 5.49 -7.14
CA ARG A 127 -3.91 5.01 -5.91
C ARG A 127 -5.39 4.69 -6.11
N ILE A 128 -5.83 3.64 -5.44
CA ILE A 128 -7.23 3.39 -5.12
C ILE A 128 -7.20 3.00 -3.64
N GLU A 129 -7.57 3.93 -2.77
CA GLU A 129 -7.45 3.75 -1.33
C GLU A 129 -8.76 4.07 -0.62
N PHE A 130 -9.08 3.22 0.35
CA PHE A 130 -10.19 3.33 1.29
C PHE A 130 -9.63 3.67 2.65
N LEU A 131 -10.13 4.73 3.29
CA LEU A 131 -9.56 5.26 4.52
C LEU A 131 -10.56 5.38 5.66
N SER A 132 -10.07 5.12 6.88
CA SER A 132 -10.82 5.36 8.10
C SER A 132 -11.00 6.85 8.36
N TRP A 133 -12.17 7.22 8.90
CA TRP A 133 -12.46 8.59 9.33
C TRP A 133 -13.49 8.58 10.47
N PRO A 134 -13.39 9.49 11.46
CA PRO A 134 -12.33 10.49 11.68
C PRO A 134 -10.97 9.86 12.07
N PRO A 135 -9.88 10.65 12.08
CA PRO A 135 -8.59 10.20 12.64
C PRO A 135 -8.71 9.81 14.12
N SER A 136 -7.82 8.95 14.60
CA SER A 136 -7.79 8.51 16.00
C SER A 136 -7.38 9.62 16.97
N GLU A 137 -7.74 9.45 18.24
CA GLU A 137 -7.27 10.29 19.35
C GLU A 137 -6.35 9.50 20.29
N PRO A 138 -5.50 10.18 21.08
CA PRO A 138 -4.69 9.51 22.10
C PRO A 138 -5.54 8.66 23.06
N GLY A 139 -5.04 7.48 23.42
CA GLY A 139 -5.70 6.55 24.34
C GLY A 139 -6.77 5.65 23.71
N GLN A 140 -7.25 5.95 22.50
CA GLN A 140 -8.28 5.15 21.84
C GLN A 140 -7.74 3.81 21.35
N VAL A 141 -8.63 2.81 21.31
CA VAL A 141 -8.39 1.52 20.67
C VAL A 141 -9.30 1.40 19.46
N HIS A 142 -8.72 1.19 18.29
CA HIS A 142 -9.46 0.98 17.05
C HIS A 142 -9.26 -0.46 16.55
N LEU A 143 -10.32 -1.00 15.94
CA LEU A 143 -10.32 -2.27 15.22
C LEU A 143 -10.74 -2.01 13.78
N TYR A 144 -9.87 -2.37 12.85
CA TYR A 144 -10.09 -2.26 11.41
C TYR A 144 -10.10 -3.65 10.81
N GLN A 145 -11.17 -3.98 10.10
CA GLN A 145 -11.30 -5.24 9.37
C GLN A 145 -11.74 -4.97 7.94
N TRP A 146 -11.20 -5.73 7.01
CA TRP A 146 -11.60 -5.71 5.61
C TRP A 146 -11.17 -7.00 4.94
N ARG A 147 -11.72 -7.27 3.75
CA ARG A 147 -11.25 -8.34 2.87
C ARG A 147 -10.54 -7.75 1.67
N TYR A 148 -9.51 -8.44 1.20
CA TYR A 148 -8.70 -8.00 0.08
C TYR A 148 -8.35 -9.19 -0.81
N HIS A 149 -8.43 -9.03 -2.12
CA HIS A 149 -8.03 -10.02 -3.10
C HIS A 149 -7.15 -9.35 -4.13
N LEU A 150 -5.89 -9.77 -4.20
CA LEU A 150 -4.98 -9.36 -5.27
C LEU A 150 -5.20 -10.29 -6.46
N GLU A 151 -5.56 -9.76 -7.64
CA GLU A 151 -5.58 -10.62 -8.83
C GLU A 151 -4.18 -11.18 -9.07
N ALA A 152 -4.07 -12.48 -9.34
CA ALA A 152 -2.80 -13.09 -9.73
C ALA A 152 -2.28 -12.46 -11.02
N PHE A 153 -0.96 -12.31 -11.11
CA PHE A 153 -0.30 -11.69 -12.26
C PHE A 153 0.40 -12.74 -13.12
N ASP A 154 0.27 -12.59 -14.44
CA ASP A 154 0.96 -13.46 -15.43
C ASP A 154 2.33 -12.89 -15.84
N TYR A 155 2.83 -11.88 -15.12
CA TYR A 155 4.08 -11.20 -15.43
C TYR A 155 4.82 -10.78 -14.15
N ASP A 156 6.13 -10.65 -14.24
CA ASP A 156 6.95 -10.19 -13.12
C ASP A 156 6.77 -8.70 -12.89
N TYR A 157 6.33 -8.34 -11.67
CA TYR A 157 6.34 -6.96 -11.23
C TYR A 157 7.77 -6.51 -10.93
N PRO A 158 8.25 -5.42 -11.55
CA PRO A 158 9.38 -4.69 -10.98
C PRO A 158 8.89 -3.96 -9.71
N SER A 159 8.72 -4.69 -8.61
CA SER A 159 8.48 -4.14 -7.28
C SER A 159 9.82 -3.83 -6.64
N SER A 160 10.31 -2.62 -6.87
CA SER A 160 11.40 -2.09 -6.05
C SER A 160 10.90 -1.80 -4.62
N GLY A 161 11.80 -1.66 -3.65
CA GLY A 161 11.45 -1.24 -2.28
C GLY A 161 10.75 0.13 -2.18
N ALA A 162 10.53 0.78 -3.32
CA ALA A 162 9.79 2.01 -3.47
C ALA A 162 8.36 1.74 -4.02
N PHE A 163 7.44 1.41 -3.09
CA PHE A 163 6.01 1.72 -3.14
C PHE A 163 5.10 0.85 -4.03
N PHE A 164 4.81 -0.38 -3.60
CA PHE A 164 3.54 -1.06 -3.89
C PHE A 164 2.90 -1.41 -2.55
N THR A 165 1.99 -0.56 -2.07
CA THR A 165 1.44 -0.64 -0.71
C THR A 165 -0.01 -1.10 -0.76
N PHE A 166 -0.34 -2.15 -0.02
CA PHE A 166 -1.70 -2.69 0.14
C PHE A 166 -2.47 -2.02 1.28
N MET A 167 -1.77 -1.68 2.36
CA MET A 167 -2.35 -0.90 3.45
C MET A 167 -1.28 -0.08 4.17
N GLN A 168 -1.70 1.01 4.79
CA GLN A 168 -0.85 1.86 5.61
C GLN A 168 -1.64 2.48 6.76
N LEU A 169 -1.07 2.43 7.96
CA LEU A 169 -1.46 3.26 9.09
C LEU A 169 -0.63 4.54 9.05
N LEU A 170 -1.29 5.67 8.83
CA LEU A 170 -0.63 6.97 8.65
C LEU A 170 -0.98 7.93 9.78
N THR A 171 0.01 8.58 10.38
CA THR A 171 -0.25 9.77 11.21
C THR A 171 -0.66 10.96 10.34
N ARG A 172 -1.61 11.77 10.82
CA ARG A 172 -1.99 13.06 10.22
C ARG A 172 -1.36 14.25 10.92
N ASP A 173 -0.82 14.05 12.12
CA ASP A 173 -0.07 15.06 12.85
C ASP A 173 1.42 14.86 12.55
N GLN A 174 1.88 15.47 11.45
CA GLN A 174 3.29 15.43 11.06
C GLN A 174 4.01 16.59 11.71
N ARG A 175 4.65 16.35 12.85
CA ARG A 175 5.60 17.30 13.43
C ARG A 175 7.03 16.87 13.17
N ASP A 176 7.34 15.57 13.34
CA ASP A 176 8.63 14.97 12.96
C ASP A 176 8.47 13.45 12.70
N GLY A 177 9.13 12.88 11.68
CA GLY A 177 9.12 11.44 11.35
C GLY A 177 8.33 11.03 10.09
N PRO A 178 8.47 9.78 9.62
CA PRO A 178 7.80 9.32 8.41
C PRO A 178 6.27 9.25 8.60
N PRO A 179 5.46 9.59 7.58
CA PRO A 179 4.00 9.55 7.67
C PRO A 179 3.44 8.19 8.07
N ALA A 180 4.12 7.12 7.65
CA ALA A 180 3.66 5.76 7.79
C ALA A 180 4.21 5.13 9.06
N ILE A 181 3.30 4.83 9.99
CA ILE A 181 3.58 4.12 11.24
C ILE A 181 3.75 2.63 10.94
N PHE A 182 2.83 2.07 10.14
CA PHE A 182 2.79 0.66 9.77
C PHE A 182 2.32 0.50 8.32
N ARG A 183 2.83 -0.50 7.59
CA ARG A 183 2.47 -0.78 6.20
C ARG A 183 2.46 -2.28 5.91
N LEU A 184 1.66 -2.66 4.92
CA LEU A 184 1.83 -3.91 4.18
C LEU A 184 2.23 -3.59 2.75
N ASP A 185 3.42 -4.02 2.34
CA ASP A 185 4.01 -3.70 1.04
C ASP A 185 4.32 -4.99 0.25
N LEU A 186 4.29 -4.89 -1.08
CA LEU A 186 4.92 -5.85 -1.98
C LEU A 186 6.34 -5.37 -2.31
N VAL A 187 7.34 -6.16 -1.94
CA VAL A 187 8.77 -5.88 -2.18
C VAL A 187 9.40 -7.09 -2.86
N GLY A 188 9.82 -6.95 -4.13
CA GLY A 188 10.12 -8.12 -4.95
C GLY A 188 8.90 -9.06 -5.04
N ARG A 189 9.12 -10.36 -4.90
CA ARG A 189 8.05 -11.38 -4.83
C ARG A 189 7.65 -11.71 -3.39
N GLU A 190 7.72 -10.75 -2.47
CA GLU A 190 7.37 -10.94 -1.06
C GLU A 190 6.38 -9.87 -0.60
N VAL A 191 5.32 -10.31 0.09
CA VAL A 191 4.38 -9.44 0.79
C VAL A 191 4.83 -9.34 2.24
N ARG A 192 5.12 -8.11 2.71
CA ARG A 192 5.79 -7.87 4.00
C ARG A 192 5.13 -6.76 4.80
N ALA A 193 4.91 -7.02 6.09
CA ALA A 193 4.57 -6.00 7.07
C ALA A 193 5.81 -5.22 7.53
N GLN A 194 5.70 -3.89 7.58
CA GLN A 194 6.77 -2.98 7.98
C GLN A 194 6.25 -1.98 9.01
N CYS A 195 7.06 -1.67 10.01
CA CYS A 195 6.71 -0.71 11.06
C CYS A 195 7.85 0.27 11.29
N HIS A 196 7.53 1.53 11.53
CA HIS A 196 8.52 2.57 11.81
C HIS A 196 9.32 2.28 13.09
N TYR A 197 8.70 1.63 14.08
CA TYR A 197 9.34 1.23 15.33
C TYR A 197 10.25 -0.02 15.19
N GLY A 198 10.40 -0.58 13.99
CA GLY A 198 11.24 -1.75 13.71
C GLY A 198 10.45 -3.05 13.55
N THR A 199 11.06 -4.17 13.89
CA THR A 199 10.43 -5.51 13.83
C THR A 199 10.06 -6.00 15.24
N PRO A 200 9.01 -6.82 15.38
CA PRO A 200 8.66 -7.43 16.66
C PRO A 200 9.83 -8.26 17.21
N GLN A 201 10.15 -8.06 18.49
CA GLN A 201 11.22 -8.81 19.14
C GLN A 201 10.85 -10.30 19.23
N GLY A 202 11.79 -11.17 18.85
CA GLY A 202 11.60 -12.62 18.96
C GLY A 202 10.64 -13.25 17.94
N GLN A 203 10.06 -12.48 17.01
CA GLN A 203 9.21 -13.05 15.95
C GLN A 203 10.03 -13.38 14.70
N PRO A 204 9.97 -14.63 14.19
CA PRO A 204 10.67 -15.00 12.97
C PRO A 204 10.09 -14.25 11.77
N ARG A 205 10.93 -13.92 10.79
CA ARG A 205 10.53 -13.17 9.58
C ARG A 205 9.36 -13.79 8.83
N GLY A 206 9.28 -15.12 8.78
CA GLY A 206 8.19 -15.84 8.12
C GLY A 206 6.80 -15.59 8.71
N LYS A 207 6.68 -14.94 9.89
CA LYS A 207 5.40 -14.48 10.41
C LYS A 207 4.93 -13.17 9.78
N TRP A 208 5.84 -12.24 9.51
CA TRP A 208 5.50 -10.90 9.04
C TRP A 208 5.88 -10.64 7.57
N ALA A 209 6.35 -11.68 6.86
CA ALA A 209 6.62 -11.65 5.44
C ALA A 209 6.42 -13.04 4.81
N VAL A 210 5.77 -13.08 3.64
CA VAL A 210 5.50 -14.32 2.88
C VAL A 210 5.78 -14.15 1.39
N PRO A 211 6.08 -15.24 0.65
CA PRO A 211 6.09 -15.20 -0.81
C PRO A 211 4.76 -14.69 -1.38
N LEU A 212 4.80 -13.94 -2.48
CA LEU A 212 3.62 -13.41 -3.16
C LEU A 212 2.62 -14.52 -3.53
N SER A 213 3.10 -15.71 -3.90
CA SER A 213 2.26 -16.87 -4.20
C SER A 213 1.41 -17.37 -3.03
N GLU A 214 1.77 -17.03 -1.79
CA GLU A 214 0.92 -17.31 -0.63
C GLU A 214 -0.23 -16.30 -0.49
N PHE A 215 -0.15 -15.15 -1.16
CA PHE A 215 -1.05 -14.01 -1.03
C PHE A 215 -1.93 -13.75 -2.27
N GLU A 216 -1.35 -13.79 -3.48
CA GLU A 216 -2.07 -13.47 -4.72
C GLU A 216 -3.08 -14.55 -5.13
N GLY A 217 -4.12 -14.15 -5.86
CA GLY A 217 -5.19 -15.05 -6.30
C GLY A 217 -6.09 -15.56 -5.17
N LYS A 218 -5.91 -15.09 -3.94
CA LYS A 218 -6.67 -15.49 -2.76
C LYS A 218 -7.34 -14.28 -2.12
N THR A 219 -8.51 -14.53 -1.52
CA THR A 219 -9.14 -13.55 -0.64
C THR A 219 -8.53 -13.65 0.75
N MET A 220 -8.04 -12.52 1.24
CA MET A 220 -7.39 -12.36 2.53
C MET A 220 -8.29 -11.59 3.49
N ASP A 221 -8.49 -12.14 4.68
CA ASP A 221 -9.14 -11.51 5.82
C ASP A 221 -8.09 -10.72 6.62
N HIS A 222 -8.21 -9.39 6.60
CA HIS A 222 -7.34 -8.49 7.31
C HIS A 222 -7.97 -8.04 8.62
N VAL A 223 -7.18 -8.08 9.70
CA VAL A 223 -7.55 -7.54 11.01
C VAL A 223 -6.39 -6.74 11.56
N LEU A 224 -6.63 -5.45 11.82
CA LEU A 224 -5.68 -4.53 12.45
C LEU A 224 -6.30 -3.95 13.71
N ARG A 225 -5.68 -4.18 14.86
CA ARG A 225 -6.04 -3.58 16.13
C ARG A 225 -4.93 -2.65 16.59
N VAL A 226 -5.29 -1.42 16.95
CA VAL A 226 -4.32 -0.40 17.33
C VAL A 226 -4.77 0.30 18.60
N LYS A 227 -3.88 0.41 19.59
CA LYS A 227 -4.03 1.34 20.72
C LYS A 227 -3.11 2.54 20.50
N TYR A 228 -3.70 3.73 20.45
CA TYR A 228 -2.98 4.97 20.17
C TYR A 228 -2.45 5.62 21.46
N GLY A 229 -1.28 6.27 21.37
CA GLY A 229 -0.57 6.91 22.46
C GLY A 229 0.37 5.98 23.23
N GLN A 230 0.79 6.44 24.41
CA GLN A 230 1.75 5.75 25.27
C GLN A 230 1.30 4.34 25.67
N ALA A 231 2.26 3.41 25.75
CA ALA A 231 2.00 1.99 25.99
C ALA A 231 0.89 1.45 25.05
N GLY A 232 0.93 1.92 23.80
CA GLY A 232 0.12 1.48 22.69
C GLY A 232 0.61 0.17 22.09
N TYR A 233 -0.10 -0.29 21.08
CA TYR A 233 0.24 -1.51 20.36
C TYR A 233 -0.29 -1.48 18.94
N ILE A 234 0.32 -2.32 18.09
CA ILE A 234 -0.13 -2.64 16.74
C ILE A 234 -0.17 -4.17 16.65
N HIS A 235 -1.38 -4.72 16.54
CA HIS A 235 -1.61 -6.15 16.31
C HIS A 235 -2.26 -6.31 14.95
N TYR A 236 -1.59 -6.99 14.04
CA TYR A 236 -2.02 -7.14 12.66
C TYR A 236 -1.96 -8.60 12.23
N ARG A 237 -3.07 -9.06 11.64
CA ARG A 237 -3.19 -10.43 11.15
C ARG A 237 -3.84 -10.45 9.79
N VAL A 238 -3.30 -11.28 8.91
CA VAL A 238 -3.86 -11.63 7.60
C VAL A 238 -4.10 -13.13 7.60
N THR A 239 -5.32 -13.52 7.27
CA THR A 239 -5.75 -14.92 7.22
C THR A 239 -6.31 -15.20 5.83
N ASP A 240 -5.95 -16.33 5.22
CA ASP A 240 -6.60 -16.81 4.01
C ASP A 240 -8.08 -17.11 4.33
N ALA A 241 -9.00 -16.40 3.67
CA ALA A 241 -10.42 -16.45 3.96
C ALA A 241 -11.08 -17.79 3.60
N GLU A 242 -10.44 -18.59 2.74
CA GLU A 242 -10.93 -19.92 2.36
C GLU A 242 -10.42 -20.99 3.30
N THR A 243 -9.12 -20.98 3.61
CA THR A 243 -8.49 -22.06 4.40
C THR A 243 -8.44 -21.77 5.89
N GLY A 244 -8.59 -20.50 6.30
CA GLY A 244 -8.37 -20.08 7.69
C GLY A 244 -6.90 -20.05 8.10
N LYS A 245 -5.96 -20.32 7.19
CA LYS A 245 -4.52 -20.30 7.46
C LYS A 245 -4.06 -18.86 7.73
N VAL A 246 -3.29 -18.66 8.80
CA VAL A 246 -2.61 -17.38 9.03
C VAL A 246 -1.47 -17.22 8.02
N VAL A 247 -1.51 -16.12 7.29
CA VAL A 247 -0.52 -15.77 6.26
C VAL A 247 0.45 -14.73 6.81
N ILE A 248 -0.05 -13.71 7.50
CA ILE A 248 0.79 -12.68 8.15
C ILE A 248 0.30 -12.48 9.58
N GLU A 249 1.23 -12.38 10.52
CA GLU A 249 1.03 -12.00 11.92
C GLU A 249 2.15 -11.05 12.33
N PHE A 250 1.78 -9.91 12.90
CA PHE A 250 2.69 -8.88 13.38
C PHE A 250 2.11 -8.29 14.66
N ASP A 251 2.82 -8.48 15.78
CA ASP A 251 2.39 -7.96 17.07
C ASP A 251 3.50 -7.14 17.72
N MET A 252 3.18 -5.92 18.10
CA MET A 252 4.11 -5.00 18.75
C MET A 252 3.40 -4.25 19.86
N ASP A 253 3.89 -4.41 21.08
CA ASP A 253 3.34 -3.83 22.30
C ASP A 253 4.31 -2.84 22.94
N GLY A 254 3.79 -1.99 23.84
CA GLY A 254 4.60 -1.07 24.63
C GLY A 254 5.19 0.12 23.85
N ILE A 255 4.68 0.39 22.65
CA ILE A 255 5.15 1.47 21.77
C ILE A 255 4.29 2.73 21.91
N ASP A 256 4.84 3.90 21.64
CA ASP A 256 4.08 5.16 21.60
C ASP A 256 3.50 5.39 20.20
N VAL A 257 2.35 4.77 19.92
CA VAL A 257 1.72 4.82 18.59
C VAL A 257 1.14 6.21 18.35
N ALA A 258 1.65 6.93 17.35
CA ALA A 258 1.17 8.28 17.04
C ALA A 258 -0.36 8.32 16.83
N ALA A 259 -1.02 9.25 17.53
CA ALA A 259 -2.45 9.52 17.40
C ALA A 259 -2.74 10.34 16.13
N LYS A 260 -3.98 10.83 15.98
CA LYS A 260 -4.46 11.51 14.77
C LYS A 260 -4.20 10.67 13.52
N ALA A 261 -4.25 9.35 13.66
CA ALA A 261 -3.87 8.44 12.62
C ALA A 261 -5.10 7.91 11.87
N THR A 262 -4.89 7.51 10.62
CA THR A 262 -5.91 6.86 9.80
C THR A 262 -5.33 5.62 9.15
N VAL A 263 -6.10 4.55 9.08
CA VAL A 263 -5.80 3.42 8.20
C VAL A 263 -6.22 3.78 6.78
N LYS A 264 -5.39 3.41 5.82
CA LYS A 264 -5.73 3.31 4.41
C LYS A 264 -5.48 1.88 3.94
N CYS A 265 -6.38 1.33 3.13
CA CYS A 265 -6.24 0.02 2.50
C CYS A 265 -6.69 0.11 1.03
N GLY A 266 -6.23 -0.81 0.20
CA GLY A 266 -6.44 -0.78 -1.24
C GLY A 266 -5.09 -0.95 -1.94
N MET A 267 -4.78 -0.08 -2.88
CA MET A 267 -3.52 -0.14 -3.61
C MET A 267 -2.96 1.26 -3.85
N TYR A 268 -1.70 1.47 -3.46
CA TYR A 268 -0.93 2.68 -3.72
C TYR A 268 0.38 2.32 -4.40
N ARG A 269 0.72 3.03 -5.47
CA ARG A 269 1.99 2.87 -6.22
C ARG A 269 2.60 4.22 -6.53
N ASN A 270 3.90 4.40 -6.26
CA ASN A 270 4.60 5.67 -6.54
C ASN A 270 5.25 5.71 -7.93
N THR A 271 5.61 4.55 -8.47
CA THR A 271 6.12 4.36 -9.83
C THR A 271 5.25 3.31 -10.50
N VAL A 272 4.90 3.53 -11.77
CA VAL A 272 4.01 2.60 -12.48
C VAL A 272 4.83 1.41 -12.97
N CYS A 273 4.42 0.22 -12.56
CA CYS A 273 5.11 -1.04 -12.82
C CYS A 273 4.25 -2.04 -13.62
N GLY A 274 3.31 -1.51 -14.42
CA GLY A 274 2.36 -2.30 -15.21
C GLY A 274 0.93 -2.32 -14.64
N PRO A 275 0.02 -3.04 -15.29
CA PRO A 275 -1.41 -3.10 -14.95
C PRO A 275 -1.69 -3.88 -13.64
N ALA A 276 -2.17 -3.25 -12.56
CA ALA A 276 -2.59 -3.96 -11.34
C ALA A 276 -4.11 -4.01 -11.17
N ALA A 277 -4.63 -5.12 -10.64
CA ALA A 277 -6.04 -5.26 -10.33
C ALA A 277 -6.24 -5.94 -8.98
N PHE A 278 -7.30 -5.55 -8.28
CA PHE A 278 -7.64 -6.09 -6.97
C PHE A 278 -9.13 -5.91 -6.68
N ALA A 279 -9.63 -6.70 -5.74
CA ALA A 279 -10.91 -6.48 -5.09
C ALA A 279 -10.71 -6.22 -3.60
N VAL A 280 -11.54 -5.36 -3.02
CA VAL A 280 -11.50 -5.02 -1.60
C VAL A 280 -12.91 -4.74 -1.10
N GLY A 281 -13.18 -4.98 0.17
CA GLY A 281 -14.52 -4.76 0.71
C GLY A 281 -14.72 -5.23 2.13
N ASP A 282 -15.99 -5.39 2.50
CA ASP A 282 -16.43 -5.85 3.83
C ASP A 282 -15.81 -5.02 4.97
N PHE A 283 -15.73 -3.71 4.78
CA PHE A 283 -15.07 -2.80 5.70
C PHE A 283 -15.81 -2.73 7.05
N ARG A 284 -15.08 -2.96 8.15
CA ARG A 284 -15.57 -2.76 9.52
C ARG A 284 -14.53 -1.99 10.30
N PHE A 285 -14.64 -0.66 10.25
CA PHE A 285 -13.73 0.25 10.94
C PHE A 285 -14.45 0.84 12.14
N LYS A 286 -13.99 0.52 13.35
CA LYS A 286 -14.65 0.96 14.59
C LYS A 286 -13.66 1.29 15.69
N ARG A 287 -14.03 2.27 16.51
CA ARG A 287 -13.45 2.46 17.85
C ARG A 287 -14.07 1.42 18.80
N VAL A 288 -13.24 0.75 19.59
CA VAL A 288 -13.65 -0.34 20.50
C VAL A 288 -13.33 -0.06 21.96
N ALA A 289 -12.47 0.92 22.26
CA ALA A 289 -12.29 1.51 23.59
C ALA A 289 -11.80 2.96 23.44
#